data_AF-A0A6P0I7U4-F1
#
_entry.id   AF-A0A6P0I7U4-F1
#
_cell.length_a   1.000
_cell.length_b   1.000
_cell.length_c   1.000
_cell.angle_alpha   90.00
_cell.angle_beta   90.00
_cell.angle_gamma   90.00
#
_symmetry.space_group_name_H-M   'P 1'
#
loop_
_entity.id
_entity.type
_entity.pdbx_description
1 polymer ?
#
loop_
_entity_poly.entity_id
_entity_poly.type
_entity_poly.pdbx_seq_one_letter_code
_entity_poly.pdbx_strand_id
1 'polypeptide(L)'
;MKAEIINAINTAWQFLEGNSRFMSWNLFLALFPLAMSFWLFSKPRSIFIRWGVLLLLGATLLPNINRVVAYGNKLNIEVAIAITLVLIILGICLLRRPQYFSLLWWFGLLIFIAFLPNAPYVLTDIIHLYQDIRQSNSVWVLTLAVVPQYLLFMFIGFEAYVLSLINLGYYLHRQGWSNFILGIELIIHCLSAIGIYLGRFKRFNSWDVVTNPDALVKSVYNDMFDLGPILVIFITFIVIFGLYWLMKLVTLALLQQYQINQEESEKIYRASPKF
;
A
#
# COMPACT_ATOMS: atom_id res chain seq x y z
N MET A 1 15.60 -33.22 19.66
CA MET A 1 15.49 -32.91 18.22
C MET A 1 14.06 -32.87 17.68
N LYS A 2 13.31 -33.98 17.49
CA LYS A 2 11.94 -33.91 16.92
C LYS A 2 10.96 -33.05 17.74
N ALA A 3 10.95 -33.22 19.07
CA ALA A 3 10.06 -32.46 19.96
C ALA A 3 10.38 -30.96 19.99
N GLU A 4 11.66 -30.59 19.94
CA GLU A 4 12.10 -29.19 19.91
C GLU A 4 11.72 -28.51 18.59
N ILE A 5 11.87 -29.22 17.45
CA ILE A 5 11.45 -28.72 16.13
C ILE A 5 9.94 -28.50 16.11
N ILE A 6 9.14 -29.46 16.61
CA ILE A 6 7.68 -29.32 16.68
C ILE A 6 7.29 -28.12 17.57
N ASN A 7 7.95 -27.95 18.72
CA ASN A 7 7.69 -26.81 19.60
C ASN A 7 8.05 -25.47 18.94
N ALA A 8 9.18 -25.42 18.22
CA ALA A 8 9.58 -24.23 17.46
C ALA A 8 8.58 -23.89 16.35
N ILE A 9 8.08 -24.90 15.61
CA ILE A 9 7.05 -24.71 14.58
C ILE A 9 5.75 -24.19 15.20
N ASN A 10 5.29 -24.77 16.31
CA ASN A 10 4.08 -24.32 16.99
C ASN A 10 4.21 -22.89 17.50
N THR A 11 5.37 -22.56 18.08
CA THR A 11 5.65 -21.19 18.55
C THR A 11 5.66 -20.21 17.38
N ALA A 12 6.31 -20.56 16.26
CA ALA A 12 6.30 -19.75 15.05
C ALA A 12 4.88 -19.55 14.54
N TRP A 13 4.07 -20.61 14.48
CA TRP A 13 2.69 -20.55 14.06
C TRP A 13 1.85 -19.60 14.93
N GLN A 14 2.02 -19.64 16.26
CA GLN A 14 1.33 -18.73 17.18
C GLN A 14 1.64 -17.26 16.90
N PHE A 15 2.91 -16.91 16.66
CA PHE A 15 3.29 -15.54 16.29
C PHE A 15 2.71 -15.15 14.92
N LEU A 16 2.79 -16.03 13.92
CA LEU A 16 2.25 -15.78 12.59
C LEU A 16 0.74 -15.51 12.65
N GLU A 17 0.01 -16.35 13.40
CA GLU A 17 -1.44 -16.25 13.55
C GLU A 17 -1.85 -15.00 14.35
N GLY A 18 -1.13 -14.70 15.45
CA GLY A 18 -1.36 -13.50 16.26
C GLY A 18 -1.18 -12.20 15.47
N ASN A 19 -0.20 -12.17 14.56
CA ASN A 19 0.09 -11.00 13.74
C ASN A 19 -0.77 -10.91 12.47
N SER A 20 -1.29 -12.05 12.00
CA SER A 20 -2.01 -12.16 10.72
C SER A 20 -3.15 -11.15 10.57
N ARG A 21 -3.90 -10.89 11.64
CA ARG A 21 -5.12 -10.07 11.58
C ARG A 21 -4.83 -8.58 11.41
N PHE A 22 -3.80 -8.04 12.06
CA PHE A 22 -3.45 -6.63 11.87
C PHE A 22 -2.66 -6.45 10.56
N MET A 23 -1.73 -7.38 10.25
CA MET A 23 -0.92 -7.31 9.04
C MET A 23 -1.79 -7.40 7.79
N SER A 24 -2.75 -8.33 7.75
CA SER A 24 -3.68 -8.43 6.62
C SER A 24 -4.49 -7.14 6.43
N TRP A 25 -4.95 -6.51 7.51
CA TRP A 25 -5.70 -5.25 7.41
C TRP A 25 -4.82 -4.10 6.88
N ASN A 26 -3.63 -3.93 7.43
CA ASN A 26 -2.73 -2.85 7.01
C ASN A 26 -2.20 -3.09 5.59
N LEU A 27 -1.98 -4.36 5.21
CA LEU A 27 -1.57 -4.71 3.86
C LEU A 27 -2.70 -4.49 2.85
N PHE A 28 -3.96 -4.75 3.22
CA PHE A 28 -5.12 -4.40 2.40
C PHE A 28 -5.15 -2.90 2.11
N LEU A 29 -5.02 -2.07 3.16
CA LEU A 29 -4.99 -0.62 3.02
C LEU A 29 -3.79 -0.13 2.19
N ALA A 30 -2.65 -0.81 2.29
CA ALA A 30 -1.45 -0.50 1.51
C ALA A 30 -1.56 -0.87 0.02
N LEU A 31 -2.26 -1.96 -0.29
CA LEU A 31 -2.47 -2.42 -1.66
C LEU A 31 -3.57 -1.64 -2.39
N PHE A 32 -4.48 -1.00 -1.65
CA PHE A 32 -5.60 -0.27 -2.23
C PHE A 32 -5.17 0.90 -3.15
N PRO A 33 -4.21 1.77 -2.77
CA PRO A 33 -3.66 2.80 -3.66
C PRO A 33 -3.08 2.23 -4.96
N LEU A 34 -2.43 1.05 -4.91
CA LEU A 34 -1.88 0.41 -6.10
C LEU A 34 -2.99 0.02 -7.08
N ALA A 35 -4.06 -0.60 -6.60
CA ALA A 35 -5.21 -0.94 -7.44
C ALA A 35 -5.87 0.31 -8.03
N MET A 36 -6.02 1.37 -7.23
CA MET A 36 -6.52 2.67 -7.71
C MET A 36 -5.61 3.28 -8.79
N SER A 37 -4.29 3.18 -8.63
CA SER A 37 -3.33 3.70 -9.60
C SER A 37 -3.47 3.03 -10.98
N PHE A 38 -3.87 1.75 -11.02
CA PHE A 38 -4.08 1.05 -12.28
C PHE A 38 -5.29 1.55 -13.07
N TRP A 39 -6.32 2.00 -12.36
CA TRP A 39 -7.49 2.57 -12.99
C TRP A 39 -7.30 4.03 -13.39
N LEU A 40 -6.71 4.82 -12.49
CA LEU A 40 -6.54 6.26 -12.70
C LEU A 40 -5.45 6.58 -13.71
N PHE A 41 -4.33 5.86 -13.62
CA PHE A 41 -3.09 6.27 -14.27
C PHE A 41 -2.64 5.25 -15.30
N SER A 42 -2.72 3.94 -15.05
CA SER A 42 -2.01 2.98 -15.91
C SER A 42 -2.69 1.63 -16.03
N LYS A 43 -3.10 1.19 -17.23
CA LYS A 43 -3.54 -0.21 -17.41
C LYS A 43 -2.31 -1.13 -17.35
N PRO A 44 -2.24 -2.10 -16.40
CA PRO A 44 -1.16 -3.08 -16.40
C PRO A 44 -1.19 -3.83 -17.73
N ARG A 45 -0.04 -4.02 -18.37
CA ARG A 45 0.05 -4.76 -19.64
C ARG A 45 -0.37 -6.21 -19.46
N SER A 46 -0.07 -6.80 -18.31
CA SER A 46 -0.42 -8.18 -17.97
C SER A 46 -1.75 -8.29 -17.23
N ILE A 47 -2.61 -9.19 -17.72
CA ILE A 47 -3.87 -9.56 -17.03
C ILE A 47 -3.60 -10.25 -15.69
N PHE A 48 -2.48 -10.98 -15.57
CA PHE A 48 -2.06 -11.64 -14.33
C PHE A 48 -1.74 -10.64 -13.22
N ILE A 49 -1.15 -9.48 -13.55
CA ILE A 49 -0.89 -8.43 -12.54
C ILE A 49 -2.21 -7.85 -12.02
N ARG A 50 -3.20 -7.66 -12.92
CA ARG A 50 -4.52 -7.14 -12.53
C ARG A 50 -5.22 -8.10 -11.57
N TRP A 51 -5.33 -9.36 -11.95
CA TRP A 51 -5.95 -10.38 -11.11
C TRP A 51 -5.12 -10.66 -9.85
N GLY A 52 -3.79 -10.62 -9.93
CA GLY A 52 -2.91 -10.78 -8.78
C GLY A 52 -3.15 -9.72 -7.72
N VAL A 53 -3.23 -8.44 -8.09
CA VAL A 53 -3.53 -7.37 -7.14
C VAL A 53 -4.96 -7.49 -6.58
N LEU A 54 -5.95 -7.84 -7.41
CA LEU A 54 -7.31 -8.07 -6.94
C LEU A 54 -7.41 -9.27 -5.98
N LEU A 55 -6.69 -10.36 -6.27
CA LEU A 55 -6.62 -11.54 -5.42
C LEU A 55 -5.92 -11.23 -4.10
N LEU A 56 -4.81 -10.48 -4.13
CA LEU A 56 -4.12 -10.04 -2.91
C LEU A 56 -4.99 -9.11 -2.06
N LEU A 57 -5.72 -8.19 -2.69
CA LEU A 57 -6.71 -7.36 -2.00
C LEU A 57 -7.82 -8.21 -1.38
N GLY A 58 -8.37 -9.18 -2.12
CA GLY A 58 -9.35 -10.12 -1.60
C GLY A 58 -8.81 -10.92 -0.41
N ALA A 59 -7.63 -11.51 -0.55
CA ALA A 59 -6.99 -12.33 0.48
C ALA A 59 -6.69 -11.55 1.76
N THR A 60 -6.35 -10.27 1.65
CA THR A 60 -6.07 -9.40 2.80
C THR A 60 -7.35 -8.83 3.44
N LEU A 61 -8.42 -8.66 2.65
CA LEU A 61 -9.72 -8.17 3.12
C LEU A 61 -10.55 -9.25 3.81
N LEU A 62 -10.58 -10.47 3.27
CA LEU A 62 -11.47 -11.55 3.73
C LEU A 62 -11.37 -11.83 5.25
N PRO A 63 -10.17 -11.93 5.87
CA PRO A 63 -10.05 -12.12 7.32
C PRO A 63 -10.58 -10.94 8.15
N ASN A 64 -10.75 -9.78 7.53
CA ASN A 64 -11.15 -8.52 8.16
C ASN A 64 -12.57 -8.08 7.83
N ILE A 65 -13.39 -8.92 7.17
CA ILE A 65 -14.75 -8.55 6.75
C ILE A 65 -15.62 -8.10 7.94
N ASN A 66 -15.42 -8.70 9.12
CA ASN A 66 -16.12 -8.31 10.34
C ASN A 66 -15.78 -6.88 10.79
N ARG A 67 -14.57 -6.38 10.54
CA ARG A 67 -14.22 -4.98 10.81
C ARG A 67 -14.94 -4.05 9.84
N VAL A 68 -14.98 -4.41 8.55
CA VAL A 68 -15.72 -3.64 7.54
C VAL A 68 -17.20 -3.55 7.93
N VAL A 69 -17.79 -4.67 8.33
CA VAL A 69 -19.18 -4.72 8.84
C VAL A 69 -19.33 -3.92 10.13
N ALA A 70 -18.38 -3.97 11.07
CA ALA A 70 -18.44 -3.21 12.31
C ALA A 70 -18.34 -1.68 12.10
N TYR A 71 -17.48 -1.22 11.19
CA TYR A 71 -17.45 0.17 10.75
C TYR A 71 -18.77 0.56 10.05
N GLY A 72 -19.31 -0.36 9.27
CA GLY A 72 -20.63 -0.27 8.67
C GLY A 72 -21.81 -0.28 9.65
N ASN A 73 -21.66 -0.85 10.84
CA ASN A 73 -22.68 -0.77 11.89
C ASN A 73 -22.64 0.60 12.60
N LYS A 74 -21.51 1.31 12.55
CA LYS A 74 -21.39 2.71 13.02
C LYS A 74 -21.99 3.71 12.03
N LEU A 75 -21.94 3.42 10.73
CA LEU A 75 -22.68 4.13 9.68
C LEU A 75 -23.69 3.15 9.08
N ASN A 76 -24.89 2.97 9.67
CA ASN A 76 -26.05 2.19 9.17
C ASN A 76 -25.73 1.07 8.14
N ILE A 77 -26.07 -0.20 8.43
CA ILE A 77 -25.84 -1.39 7.56
C ILE A 77 -26.04 -1.15 6.04
N GLU A 78 -27.03 -0.34 5.66
CA GLU A 78 -27.29 0.07 4.28
C GLU A 78 -26.10 0.80 3.61
N VAL A 79 -25.41 1.68 4.34
CA VAL A 79 -24.21 2.39 3.90
C VAL A 79 -23.01 1.43 3.80
N ALA A 80 -22.92 0.42 4.67
CA ALA A 80 -21.86 -0.60 4.59
C ALA A 80 -21.99 -1.47 3.33
N ILE A 81 -23.22 -1.89 3.03
CA ILE A 81 -23.56 -2.62 1.81
C ILE A 81 -23.34 -1.71 0.59
N ALA A 82 -23.72 -0.44 0.67
CA ALA A 82 -23.45 0.54 -0.38
C ALA A 82 -21.95 0.75 -0.62
N ILE A 83 -21.12 0.86 0.44
CA ILE A 83 -19.65 0.98 0.31
C ILE A 83 -19.07 -0.29 -0.31
N THR A 84 -19.52 -1.47 0.10
CA THR A 84 -19.02 -2.75 -0.44
C THR A 84 -19.41 -2.92 -1.91
N LEU A 85 -20.65 -2.58 -2.26
CA LEU A 85 -21.11 -2.54 -3.65
C LEU A 85 -20.37 -1.47 -4.45
N VAL A 86 -20.12 -0.29 -3.88
CA VAL A 86 -19.31 0.76 -4.50
C VAL A 86 -17.88 0.29 -4.71
N LEU A 87 -17.27 -0.45 -3.79
CA LEU A 87 -15.92 -1.02 -3.94
C LEU A 87 -15.87 -2.12 -5.01
N ILE A 88 -16.92 -2.95 -5.12
CA ILE A 88 -17.05 -3.96 -6.17
C ILE A 88 -17.30 -3.30 -7.53
N ILE A 89 -18.18 -2.30 -7.61
CA ILE A 89 -18.46 -1.51 -8.81
C ILE A 89 -17.23 -0.70 -9.20
N LEU A 90 -16.51 -0.11 -8.24
CA LEU A 90 -15.21 0.51 -8.47
C LEU A 90 -14.26 -0.53 -9.04
N GLY A 91 -14.14 -1.71 -8.42
CA GLY A 91 -13.31 -2.82 -8.90
C GLY A 91 -13.59 -3.24 -10.35
N ILE A 92 -14.86 -3.25 -10.76
CA ILE A 92 -15.29 -3.50 -12.14
C ILE A 92 -14.99 -2.29 -13.04
N CYS A 93 -15.20 -1.07 -12.56
CA CYS A 93 -14.82 0.18 -13.22
C CYS A 93 -13.30 0.32 -13.36
N LEU A 94 -12.49 -0.24 -12.44
CA LEU A 94 -11.02 -0.27 -12.48
C LEU A 94 -10.52 -0.98 -13.76
N LEU A 95 -11.35 -1.84 -14.36
CA LEU A 95 -11.07 -2.53 -15.62
C LEU A 95 -11.39 -1.69 -16.87
N ARG A 96 -12.22 -0.64 -16.76
CA ARG A 96 -12.61 0.26 -17.86
C ARG A 96 -11.76 1.54 -17.87
N ARG A 97 -11.45 2.06 -19.06
CA ARG A 97 -10.69 3.32 -19.24
C ARG A 97 -11.61 4.52 -18.93
N PRO A 98 -11.30 5.42 -17.98
CA PRO A 98 -11.68 6.81 -18.13
C PRO A 98 -10.63 7.48 -19.01
N GLN A 99 -11.05 8.03 -20.15
CA GLN A 99 -10.15 8.69 -21.12
C GLN A 99 -10.21 10.22 -21.00
N TYR A 100 -11.00 10.76 -20.06
CA TYR A 100 -11.20 12.19 -19.82
C TYR A 100 -11.38 12.48 -18.33
N PHE A 101 -11.13 13.74 -17.94
CA PHE A 101 -11.33 14.34 -16.60
C PHE A 101 -12.81 14.31 -16.16
N SER A 102 -13.40 13.13 -16.03
CA SER A 102 -14.73 12.98 -15.49
C SER A 102 -14.73 13.28 -13.99
N LEU A 103 -15.88 13.69 -13.45
CA LEU A 103 -16.06 13.89 -12.00
C LEU A 103 -15.67 12.62 -11.21
N LEU A 104 -15.90 11.44 -11.80
CA LEU A 104 -15.49 10.15 -11.26
C LEU A 104 -13.96 10.00 -11.17
N TRP A 105 -13.21 10.50 -12.16
CA TRP A 105 -11.75 10.46 -12.12
C TRP A 105 -11.19 11.35 -11.00
N TRP A 106 -11.73 12.56 -10.84
CA TRP A 106 -11.34 13.46 -9.74
C TRP A 106 -11.68 12.88 -8.37
N PHE A 107 -12.87 12.29 -8.22
CA PHE A 107 -13.24 11.58 -7.00
C PHE A 107 -12.29 10.41 -6.72
N GLY A 108 -11.94 9.65 -7.75
CA GLY A 108 -10.94 8.60 -7.68
C GLY A 108 -9.57 9.09 -7.24
N LEU A 109 -9.11 10.23 -7.77
CA LEU A 109 -7.86 10.85 -7.38
C LEU A 109 -7.85 11.27 -5.91
N LEU A 110 -8.96 11.85 -5.42
CA LEU A 110 -9.10 12.21 -4.00
C LEU A 110 -9.00 10.98 -3.10
N ILE A 111 -9.70 9.90 -3.46
CA ILE A 111 -9.60 8.61 -2.75
C ILE A 111 -8.16 8.08 -2.79
N PHE A 112 -7.51 8.12 -3.95
CA PHE A 112 -6.12 7.69 -4.09
C PHE A 112 -5.21 8.47 -3.14
N ILE A 113 -5.28 9.80 -3.12
CA ILE A 113 -4.45 10.65 -2.24
C ILE A 113 -4.75 10.38 -0.77
N ALA A 114 -6.02 10.22 -0.38
CA ALA A 114 -6.41 9.98 1.01
C ALA A 114 -5.95 8.61 1.56
N PHE A 115 -5.87 7.61 0.70
CA PHE A 115 -5.45 6.25 1.08
C PHE A 115 -3.96 5.98 0.84
N LEU A 116 -3.30 6.77 -0.01
CA LEU A 116 -1.89 6.60 -0.34
C LEU A 116 -0.94 6.54 0.88
N PRO A 117 -1.13 7.33 1.96
CA PRO A 117 -0.28 7.25 3.15
C PRO A 117 -0.26 5.87 3.81
N ASN A 118 -1.31 5.06 3.64
CA ASN A 118 -1.38 3.72 4.23
C ASN A 118 -0.33 2.76 3.66
N ALA A 119 0.12 2.96 2.42
CA ALA A 119 1.12 2.10 1.80
C ALA A 119 2.50 2.21 2.49
N PRO A 120 3.09 3.41 2.66
CA PRO A 120 4.31 3.59 3.45
C PRO A 120 4.08 3.52 4.98
N TYR A 121 2.84 3.68 5.48
CA TYR A 121 2.51 3.54 6.90
C TYR A 121 2.92 2.17 7.48
N VAL A 122 2.84 1.12 6.66
CA VAL A 122 3.26 -0.25 7.02
C VAL A 122 4.68 -0.30 7.58
N LEU A 123 5.59 0.59 7.17
CA LEU A 123 6.94 0.68 7.72
C LEU A 123 6.95 0.99 9.22
N THR A 124 5.94 1.73 9.72
CA THR A 124 5.84 2.10 11.13
C THR A 124 5.39 0.94 12.02
N ASP A 125 4.90 -0.15 11.43
CA ASP A 125 4.51 -1.36 12.17
C ASP A 125 5.71 -2.16 12.67
N ILE A 126 6.95 -1.72 12.38
CA ILE A 126 8.18 -2.21 13.02
C ILE A 126 8.12 -2.14 14.56
N ILE A 127 7.27 -1.26 15.12
CA ILE A 127 7.02 -1.20 16.56
C ILE A 127 6.42 -2.52 17.10
N HIS A 128 5.59 -3.22 16.32
CA HIS A 128 5.05 -4.53 16.72
C HIS A 128 6.13 -5.62 16.63
N LEU A 129 7.01 -5.57 15.63
CA LEU A 129 8.18 -6.45 15.58
C LEU A 129 9.04 -6.29 16.84
N TYR A 130 9.26 -5.06 17.29
CA TYR A 130 9.97 -4.80 18.54
C TYR A 130 9.28 -5.42 19.76
N GLN A 131 7.96 -5.38 19.82
CA GLN A 131 7.19 -6.02 20.90
C GLN A 131 7.33 -7.55 20.84
N ASP A 132 7.25 -8.15 19.65
CA ASP A 132 7.42 -9.59 19.45
C ASP A 132 8.85 -10.04 19.79
N ILE A 133 9.86 -9.25 19.45
CA ILE A 133 11.27 -9.48 19.86
C ILE A 133 11.39 -9.54 21.39
N ARG A 134 10.70 -8.64 22.11
CA ARG A 134 10.74 -8.60 23.58
C ARG A 134 9.98 -9.73 24.26
N GLN A 135 8.95 -10.28 23.60
CA GLN A 135 8.11 -11.34 24.15
C GLN A 135 8.62 -12.75 23.77
N SER A 136 9.35 -12.87 22.66
CA SER A 136 9.86 -14.16 22.19
C SER A 136 11.05 -14.63 23.02
N ASN A 137 10.92 -15.84 23.57
CA ASN A 137 12.02 -16.54 24.25
C ASN A 137 12.91 -17.34 23.27
N SER A 138 12.58 -17.37 21.97
CA SER A 138 13.28 -18.17 20.96
C SER A 138 13.88 -17.32 19.85
N VAL A 139 15.21 -17.24 19.83
CA VAL A 139 15.98 -16.52 18.80
C VAL A 139 15.77 -17.15 17.41
N TRP A 140 15.59 -18.48 17.34
CA TRP A 140 15.37 -19.18 16.07
C TRP A 140 14.02 -18.84 15.45
N VAL A 141 12.95 -18.86 16.24
CA VAL A 141 11.61 -18.47 15.78
C VAL A 141 11.60 -17.01 15.34
N LEU A 142 12.24 -16.15 16.12
CA LEU A 142 12.34 -14.73 15.81
C LEU A 142 13.06 -14.49 14.47
N THR A 143 14.23 -15.09 14.31
CA THR A 143 15.09 -14.86 13.13
C THR A 143 14.55 -15.51 11.87
N LEU A 144 13.96 -16.70 11.96
CA LEU A 144 13.55 -17.50 10.79
C LEU A 144 12.07 -17.35 10.39
N ALA A 145 11.20 -16.92 11.31
CA ALA A 145 9.77 -16.76 11.02
C ALA A 145 9.31 -15.31 11.16
N VAL A 146 9.49 -14.72 12.35
CA VAL A 146 8.90 -13.41 12.67
C VAL A 146 9.56 -12.29 11.87
N VAL A 147 10.89 -12.17 11.87
CA VAL A 147 11.59 -11.11 11.12
C VAL A 147 11.29 -11.20 9.62
N PRO A 148 11.41 -12.38 8.94
CA PRO A 148 11.03 -12.51 7.54
C PRO A 148 9.57 -12.15 7.26
N GLN A 149 8.62 -12.49 8.14
CA GLN A 149 7.21 -12.12 8.01
C GLN A 149 7.05 -10.59 7.97
N TYR A 150 7.63 -9.87 8.92
CA TYR A 150 7.56 -8.41 8.97
C TYR A 150 8.26 -7.76 7.79
N LEU A 151 9.44 -8.25 7.38
CA LEU A 151 10.16 -7.73 6.22
C LEU A 151 9.36 -7.91 4.94
N LEU A 152 8.74 -9.07 4.72
CA LEU A 152 7.89 -9.33 3.56
C LEU A 152 6.65 -8.45 3.57
N PHE A 153 5.99 -8.32 4.72
CA PHE A 153 4.82 -7.44 4.91
C PHE A 153 5.16 -5.97 4.59
N MET A 154 6.26 -5.45 5.16
CA MET A 154 6.75 -4.10 4.90
C MET A 154 7.16 -3.90 3.45
N PHE A 155 7.85 -4.88 2.86
CA PHE A 155 8.28 -4.82 1.47
C PHE A 155 7.10 -4.76 0.51
N ILE A 156 6.08 -5.61 0.67
CA ILE A 156 4.91 -5.60 -0.22
C ILE A 156 4.14 -4.28 -0.09
N GLY A 157 3.93 -3.80 1.14
CA GLY A 157 3.23 -2.53 1.38
C GLY A 157 3.98 -1.34 0.78
N PHE A 158 5.30 -1.29 0.97
CA PHE A 158 6.12 -0.20 0.43
C PHE A 158 6.32 -0.30 -1.09
N GLU A 159 6.45 -1.49 -1.66
CA GLU A 159 6.51 -1.66 -3.11
C GLU A 159 5.19 -1.23 -3.78
N ALA A 160 4.04 -1.47 -3.12
CA ALA A 160 2.76 -0.95 -3.59
C ALA A 160 2.75 0.60 -3.64
N TYR A 161 3.39 1.27 -2.69
CA TYR A 161 3.60 2.72 -2.73
C TYR A 161 4.47 3.15 -3.92
N VAL A 162 5.62 2.49 -4.11
CA VAL A 162 6.57 2.78 -5.19
C VAL A 162 5.90 2.63 -6.56
N LEU A 163 5.24 1.49 -6.80
CA LEU A 163 4.53 1.21 -8.06
C LEU A 163 3.39 2.20 -8.32
N SER A 164 2.67 2.62 -7.27
CA SER A 164 1.61 3.63 -7.38
C SER A 164 2.15 4.97 -7.89
N LEU A 165 3.29 5.41 -7.36
CA LEU A 165 3.96 6.65 -7.77
C LEU A 165 4.61 6.54 -9.15
N ILE A 166 5.20 5.39 -9.49
CA ILE A 166 5.70 5.13 -10.84
C ILE A 166 4.56 5.24 -11.87
N ASN A 167 3.39 4.66 -11.58
CA ASN A 167 2.21 4.78 -12.44
C ASN A 167 1.76 6.23 -12.62
N LEU A 168 1.74 7.00 -11.52
CA LEU A 168 1.44 8.44 -11.57
C LEU A 168 2.48 9.19 -12.43
N GLY A 169 3.78 8.92 -12.25
CA GLY A 169 4.85 9.51 -13.04
C GLY A 169 4.71 9.22 -14.54
N TYR A 170 4.40 7.97 -14.93
CA TYR A 170 4.12 7.61 -16.32
C TYR A 170 2.85 8.29 -16.87
N TYR A 171 1.84 8.51 -16.04
CA TYR A 171 0.67 9.28 -16.43
C TYR A 171 1.03 10.74 -16.68
N LEU A 172 1.71 11.40 -15.75
CA LEU A 172 2.17 12.79 -15.90
C LEU A 172 3.04 12.98 -17.14
N HIS A 173 3.99 12.07 -17.37
CA HIS A 173 4.83 12.08 -18.56
C HIS A 173 4.00 12.03 -19.86
N ARG A 174 2.99 11.15 -19.95
CA ARG A 174 2.12 11.05 -21.12
C ARG A 174 1.23 12.27 -21.33
N GLN A 175 0.91 13.01 -20.27
CA GLN A 175 0.18 14.28 -20.36
C GLN A 175 1.10 15.48 -20.68
N GLY A 176 2.41 15.26 -20.82
CA GLY A 176 3.39 16.33 -21.11
C GLY A 176 3.91 17.06 -19.85
N TRP A 177 3.67 16.53 -18.65
CA TRP A 177 4.01 17.16 -17.37
C TRP A 177 5.31 16.63 -16.76
N SER A 178 6.25 16.15 -17.59
CA SER A 178 7.49 15.49 -17.14
C SER A 178 8.33 16.34 -16.19
N ASN A 179 8.37 17.66 -16.40
CA ASN A 179 9.13 18.60 -15.56
C ASN A 179 8.57 18.74 -14.14
N PHE A 180 7.29 18.40 -13.93
CA PHE A 180 6.61 18.53 -12.63
C PHE A 180 6.60 17.24 -11.82
N ILE A 181 7.08 16.11 -12.38
CA ILE A 181 7.03 14.80 -11.72
C ILE A 181 7.71 14.86 -10.34
N LEU A 182 8.92 15.42 -10.26
CA LEU A 182 9.65 15.53 -8.99
C LEU A 182 8.90 16.38 -7.97
N GLY A 183 8.33 17.52 -8.39
CA GLY A 183 7.56 18.40 -7.51
C GLY A 183 6.30 17.72 -6.95
N ILE A 184 5.58 16.97 -7.80
CA ILE A 184 4.39 16.22 -7.40
C ILE A 184 4.77 15.07 -6.46
N GLU A 185 5.85 14.33 -6.74
CA GLU A 185 6.37 13.29 -5.86
C GLU A 185 6.72 13.85 -4.48
N LEU A 186 7.43 14.98 -4.40
CA LEU A 186 7.76 15.65 -3.13
C LEU A 186 6.51 16.06 -2.33
N ILE A 187 5.50 16.64 -3.00
CA ILE A 187 4.22 16.99 -2.35
C ILE A 187 3.55 15.73 -1.81
N ILE A 188 3.52 14.64 -2.59
CA ILE A 188 2.90 13.39 -2.17
C ILE A 188 3.65 12.76 -0.99
N HIS A 189 4.98 12.81 -0.96
CA HIS A 189 5.75 12.37 0.20
C HIS A 189 5.42 13.21 1.43
N CYS A 190 5.31 14.53 1.29
CA CYS A 190 4.92 15.41 2.40
C CYS A 190 3.53 15.05 2.94
N LEU A 191 2.54 14.91 2.05
CA LEU A 191 1.18 14.49 2.41
C LEU A 191 1.15 13.09 3.05
N SER A 192 1.98 12.17 2.55
CA SER A 192 2.10 10.83 3.09
C SER A 192 2.71 10.84 4.49
N ALA A 193 3.73 11.66 4.74
CA ALA A 193 4.34 11.81 6.06
C ALA A 193 3.35 12.39 7.09
N ILE A 194 2.55 13.39 6.69
CA ILE A 194 1.46 13.92 7.53
C ILE A 194 0.40 12.85 7.80
N GLY A 195 -0.03 12.13 6.77
CA GLY A 195 -1.01 11.04 6.89
C GLY A 195 -0.53 9.93 7.83
N ILE A 196 0.74 9.55 7.75
CA ILE A 196 1.37 8.58 8.67
C ILE A 196 1.34 9.11 10.11
N TYR A 197 1.69 10.38 10.32
CA TYR A 197 1.66 10.99 11.64
C TYR A 197 0.25 10.97 12.24
N LEU A 198 -0.75 11.40 11.48
CA LEU A 198 -2.16 11.41 11.89
C LEU A 198 -2.66 10.00 12.21
N GLY A 199 -2.30 9.01 11.39
CA GLY A 199 -2.64 7.62 11.64
C GLY A 199 -1.98 7.04 12.88
N ARG A 200 -0.67 7.25 13.03
CA ARG A 200 0.11 6.56 14.08
C ARG A 200 -0.03 7.20 15.45
N PHE A 201 -0.03 8.53 15.51
CA PHE A 201 0.00 9.26 16.78
C PHE A 201 -1.39 9.73 17.21
N LYS A 202 -2.24 10.17 16.26
CA LYS A 202 -3.59 10.63 16.55
C LYS A 202 -4.67 9.57 16.35
N ARG A 203 -4.32 8.41 15.78
CA ARG A 203 -5.23 7.28 15.53
C ARG A 203 -6.40 7.62 14.59
N PHE A 204 -6.20 8.58 13.70
CA PHE A 204 -7.15 8.84 12.62
C PHE A 204 -7.02 7.78 11.53
N ASN A 205 -8.13 7.41 10.93
CA ASN A 205 -8.19 6.55 9.77
C ASN A 205 -8.52 7.37 8.51
N SER A 206 -8.29 6.81 7.32
CA SER A 206 -8.58 7.50 6.05
C SER A 206 -10.04 7.93 5.90
N TRP A 207 -11.00 7.26 6.57
CA TRP A 207 -12.42 7.63 6.54
C TRP A 207 -12.78 8.77 7.52
N ASP A 208 -11.91 9.12 8.48
CA ASP A 208 -12.16 10.23 9.41
C ASP A 208 -12.16 11.59 8.71
N VAL A 209 -11.56 11.69 7.52
CA VAL A 209 -11.70 12.86 6.63
C VAL A 209 -13.17 13.16 6.31
N VAL A 210 -14.00 12.12 6.21
CA VAL A 210 -15.43 12.25 5.89
C VAL A 210 -16.27 12.21 7.16
N THR A 211 -15.94 11.34 8.12
CA THR A 211 -16.78 11.13 9.30
C THR A 211 -16.54 12.15 10.41
N ASN A 212 -15.33 12.72 10.53
CA ASN A 212 -14.95 13.65 11.60
C ASN A 212 -13.98 14.76 11.12
N PRO A 213 -14.33 15.56 10.08
CA PRO A 213 -13.42 16.54 9.49
C PRO A 213 -12.96 17.62 10.47
N ASP A 214 -13.85 18.10 11.36
CA ASP A 214 -13.52 19.18 12.32
C ASP A 214 -12.44 18.75 13.32
N ALA A 215 -12.51 17.50 13.79
CA ALA A 215 -11.53 16.95 14.72
C ALA A 215 -10.17 16.79 14.04
N LEU A 216 -10.16 16.36 12.77
CA LEU A 216 -8.96 16.22 11.97
C LEU A 216 -8.29 17.57 11.73
N VAL A 217 -9.03 18.58 11.28
CA VAL A 217 -8.50 19.93 11.02
C VAL A 217 -7.94 20.56 12.30
N LYS A 218 -8.66 20.46 13.43
CA LYS A 218 -8.17 20.98 14.71
C LYS A 218 -6.88 20.29 15.17
N SER A 219 -6.76 18.98 14.98
CA SER A 219 -5.55 18.25 15.35
C SER A 219 -4.34 18.71 14.53
N VAL A 220 -4.49 18.78 13.20
CA VAL A 220 -3.45 19.27 12.29
C VAL A 220 -3.05 20.69 12.65
N TYR A 221 -4.02 21.59 12.84
CA TYR A 221 -3.75 22.98 13.18
C TYR A 221 -2.96 23.10 14.49
N ASN A 222 -3.35 22.39 15.54
CA ASN A 222 -2.68 22.47 16.84
C ASN A 222 -1.26 21.88 16.79
N ASP A 223 -1.08 20.75 16.11
CA ASP A 223 0.22 20.06 16.08
C ASP A 223 1.22 20.69 15.11
N MET A 224 0.75 21.44 14.11
CA MET A 224 1.61 22.10 13.11
C MET A 224 2.47 23.22 13.69
N PHE A 225 2.27 23.59 14.96
CA PHE A 225 3.10 24.57 15.67
C PHE A 225 3.98 23.94 16.77
N ASP A 226 3.85 22.64 17.00
CA ASP A 226 4.63 21.91 18.00
C ASP A 226 5.88 21.27 17.38
N LEU A 227 7.03 21.43 18.03
CA LEU A 227 8.31 20.92 17.51
C LEU A 227 8.33 19.39 17.37
N GLY A 228 7.70 18.68 18.31
CA GLY A 228 7.66 17.21 18.32
C GLY A 228 6.99 16.61 17.07
N PRO A 229 5.71 16.92 16.81
CA PRO A 229 5.00 16.51 15.60
C PRO A 229 5.73 16.86 14.30
N ILE A 230 6.23 18.10 14.19
CA ILE A 230 6.95 18.57 13.00
C ILE A 230 8.20 17.72 12.74
N LEU A 231 9.00 17.44 13.78
CA LEU A 231 10.19 16.61 13.65
C LEU A 231 9.84 15.18 13.21
N VAL A 232 8.79 14.59 13.76
CA VAL A 232 8.33 13.25 13.37
C VAL A 232 7.91 13.23 11.91
N ILE A 233 7.12 14.22 11.46
CA ILE A 233 6.69 14.34 10.06
C ILE A 233 7.91 14.52 9.15
N PHE A 234 8.86 15.37 9.53
CA PHE A 234 10.06 15.65 8.75
C PHE A 234 10.97 14.42 8.62
N ILE A 235 11.23 13.69 9.71
CA ILE A 235 11.99 12.43 9.68
C ILE A 235 11.26 11.40 8.82
N THR A 236 9.94 11.27 9.00
CA THR A 236 9.11 10.35 8.20
C THR A 236 9.24 10.68 6.72
N PHE A 237 9.16 11.95 6.34
CA PHE A 237 9.34 12.42 4.97
C PHE A 237 10.71 12.01 4.40
N ILE A 238 11.80 12.23 5.14
CA ILE A 238 13.15 11.85 4.69
C ILE A 238 13.24 10.34 4.47
N VAL A 239 12.73 9.55 5.42
CA VAL A 239 12.79 8.09 5.35
C VAL A 239 12.00 7.57 4.15
N ILE A 240 10.74 7.98 3.98
CA ILE A 240 9.92 7.49 2.87
C ILE A 240 10.44 7.97 1.51
N PHE A 241 10.95 9.21 1.43
CA PHE A 241 11.52 9.75 0.19
C PHE A 241 12.79 9.00 -0.19
N GLY A 242 13.71 8.79 0.75
CA GLY A 242 14.97 8.07 0.52
C GLY A 242 14.74 6.62 0.13
N LEU A 243 13.86 5.91 0.84
CA LEU A 243 13.51 4.53 0.50
C LEU A 243 12.79 4.45 -0.84
N TYR A 244 11.88 5.39 -1.13
CA TYR A 244 11.18 5.45 -2.41
C TYR A 244 12.17 5.63 -3.56
N TRP A 245 13.11 6.56 -3.43
CA TRP A 245 14.11 6.83 -4.45
C TRP A 245 14.94 5.57 -4.75
N LEU A 246 15.44 4.89 -3.70
CA LEU A 246 16.20 3.65 -3.84
C LEU A 246 15.38 2.55 -4.53
N MET A 247 14.16 2.31 -4.04
CA MET A 247 13.29 1.26 -4.58
C MET A 247 12.86 1.55 -6.00
N LYS A 248 12.53 2.81 -6.33
CA LYS A 248 12.19 3.24 -7.69
C LYS A 248 13.31 2.90 -8.67
N LEU A 249 14.57 3.14 -8.31
CA LEU A 249 15.72 2.78 -9.15
C LEU A 249 15.77 1.28 -9.43
N VAL A 250 15.63 0.45 -8.38
CA VAL A 250 15.64 -1.01 -8.50
C VAL A 250 14.46 -1.49 -9.36
N THR A 251 13.25 -1.04 -9.07
CA THR A 251 12.04 -1.46 -9.77
C THR A 251 12.08 -1.07 -11.26
N LEU A 252 12.54 0.15 -11.58
CA LEU A 252 12.69 0.57 -12.98
C LEU A 252 13.76 -0.24 -13.72
N ALA A 253 14.89 -0.54 -13.07
CA ALA A 253 15.95 -1.37 -13.66
C ALA A 253 15.44 -2.79 -13.96
N LEU A 254 14.69 -3.41 -13.03
CA LEU A 254 14.09 -4.73 -13.22
C LEU A 254 13.06 -4.73 -14.36
N LEU A 255 12.21 -3.70 -14.43
CA LEU A 255 11.22 -3.56 -15.49
C LEU A 255 11.87 -3.39 -16.87
N GLN A 256 12.98 -2.64 -16.95
CA GLN A 256 13.74 -2.47 -18.18
C GLN A 256 14.40 -3.78 -18.62
N GLN A 257 15.05 -4.51 -17.70
CA GLN A 257 15.65 -5.81 -18.00
C GLN A 257 14.61 -6.82 -18.49
N TYR A 258 13.43 -6.86 -17.87
CA TYR A 258 12.34 -7.74 -18.29
C TYR A 258 11.87 -7.44 -19.72
N GLN A 259 11.79 -6.16 -20.10
CA GLN A 259 11.41 -5.76 -21.46
C GLN A 259 12.45 -6.18 -22.50
N ILE A 260 13.74 -6.01 -22.19
CA ILE A 260 14.84 -6.43 -23.07
C ILE A 260 14.78 -7.94 -23.33
N ASN A 261 14.60 -8.74 -22.27
CA ASN A 261 14.54 -10.21 -22.40
C ASN A 261 13.33 -10.68 -23.23
N GLN A 262 12.19 -9.99 -23.12
CA GLN A 262 10.99 -10.29 -23.92
C GLN A 262 11.22 -10.00 -25.42
N GLU A 263 11.81 -8.85 -25.72
CA GLU A 263 12.12 -8.47 -27.11
C GLU A 263 13.13 -9.43 -27.76
N GLU A 264 14.12 -9.90 -27.01
CA GLU A 264 15.09 -10.88 -27.48
C GLU A 264 14.44 -12.26 -27.73
N SER A 265 13.59 -12.71 -26.80
CA SER A 265 12.83 -13.96 -26.95
C SER A 265 11.91 -13.94 -28.17
N GLU A 266 11.20 -12.82 -28.42
CA GLU A 266 10.38 -12.65 -29.62
C GLU A 266 11.21 -12.66 -30.90
N LYS A 267 12.39 -12.02 -30.91
CA LYS A 267 13.29 -12.04 -32.08
C LYS A 267 13.75 -13.45 -32.41
N ILE A 268 14.14 -14.24 -31.40
CA ILE A 268 14.55 -15.65 -31.57
C ILE A 268 13.38 -16.48 -32.13
N TYR A 269 12.17 -16.33 -31.57
CA TYR A 269 10.99 -17.04 -32.06
C TYR A 269 10.67 -16.71 -33.53
N ARG A 270 10.74 -15.43 -33.91
CA ARG A 270 10.52 -15.00 -35.31
C ARG A 270 11.62 -15.46 -36.27
N ALA A 271 12.84 -15.67 -35.79
CA ALA A 271 13.97 -16.16 -36.57
C ALA A 271 13.99 -17.70 -36.72
N SER A 272 13.20 -18.43 -35.94
CA SER A 272 13.11 -19.89 -36.05
C SER A 272 12.36 -20.32 -37.32
N PRO A 273 12.90 -21.27 -38.12
CA PRO A 273 12.20 -21.77 -39.29
C PRO A 273 10.89 -22.44 -38.86
N LYS A 274 9.77 -22.01 -39.47
CA LYS A 274 8.48 -22.67 -39.29
C LYS A 274 8.53 -24.00 -40.04
N PHE A 275 8.65 -25.10 -39.30
CA PHE A 275 8.50 -26.46 -39.82
C PHE A 275 7.04 -26.80 -40.07
#